data_AF-A0A932URH0-F1
#
_entry.id   AF-A0A932URH0-F1
#
_cell.length_a   1.000
_cell.length_b   1.000
_cell.length_c   1.000
_cell.angle_alpha   90.00
_cell.angle_beta   90.00
_cell.angle_gamma   90.00
#
_symmetry.space_group_name_H-M   'P 1'
#
loop_
_entity.id
_entity.type
_entity.pdbx_description
1 polymer ?
#
loop_
_entity_poly.entity_id
_entity_poly.type
_entity_poly.pdbx_seq_one_letter_code
_entity_poly.pdbx_strand_id
1 'polypeptide(L)'
;MTRYRGGMWAPQGFYLEQDTWEARTVPKGGGILEGMENSIYIRLPVPPVLMPFLGAFLGGLYVIFLPLIAPALLVWLLGVKARKGLMSVKVRLLEGRRGA
;
A
#
# COMPACT_ATOMS: atom_id res chain seq x y z
N MET A 1 -1.71 18.53 -10.00
CA MET A 1 -0.93 18.33 -8.76
C MET A 1 0.06 19.47 -8.64
N THR A 2 -0.07 20.31 -7.62
CA THR A 2 0.86 21.43 -7.40
C THR A 2 2.12 20.91 -6.71
N ARG A 3 3.27 21.09 -7.35
CA ARG A 3 4.59 20.73 -6.80
C ARG A 3 5.22 21.97 -6.18
N TYR A 4 5.76 21.81 -4.97
CA TYR A 4 6.49 22.84 -4.22
C TYR A 4 7.94 22.41 -4.07
N ARG A 5 8.87 23.37 -4.01
CA ARG A 5 10.30 23.10 -3.75
C ARG A 5 10.64 23.41 -2.30
N GLY A 6 11.63 22.71 -1.76
CA GLY A 6 12.26 23.07 -0.49
C GLY A 6 12.77 24.52 -0.53
N GLY A 7 12.64 25.23 0.59
CA GLY A 7 13.01 26.63 0.72
C GLY A 7 11.93 27.63 0.27
N MET A 8 10.83 27.19 -0.35
CA MET A 8 9.72 28.08 -0.72
C MET A 8 8.66 28.19 0.39
N TRP A 9 8.00 29.35 0.47
CA TRP A 9 6.85 29.54 1.33
C TRP A 9 5.67 28.70 0.82
N ALA A 10 5.07 27.93 1.73
CA ALA A 10 3.97 27.04 1.42
C ALA A 10 2.76 27.33 2.31
N PRO A 11 1.54 27.31 1.75
CA PRO A 11 0.34 27.47 2.54
C PRO A 11 0.14 26.29 3.49
N GLN A 12 -0.66 26.48 4.55
CA GLN A 12 -1.01 25.44 5.51
C GLN A 12 -1.44 24.12 4.81
N GLY A 13 -0.88 22.99 5.27
CA GLY A 13 -1.25 21.67 4.77
C GLY A 13 -0.20 20.60 5.01
N PHE A 14 -0.48 19.42 4.47
CA PHE A 14 0.43 18.28 4.45
C PHE A 14 1.17 18.23 3.13
N TYR A 15 2.49 18.10 3.22
CA TYR A 15 3.39 18.02 2.08
C TYR A 15 4.15 16.71 2.18
N LEU A 16 4.19 15.98 1.07
CA LEU A 16 4.94 14.74 0.96
C LEU A 16 6.15 14.98 0.06
N GLU A 17 7.34 14.72 0.57
CA GLU A 17 8.55 14.75 -0.24
C GLU A 17 8.60 13.52 -1.16
N GLN A 18 8.82 13.72 -2.47
CA GLN A 18 8.77 12.64 -3.45
C GLN A 18 9.94 11.64 -3.32
N ASP A 19 11.13 12.15 -2.99
CA ASP A 19 12.34 11.33 -2.98
C ASP A 19 12.47 10.51 -1.69
N THR A 20 12.11 11.10 -0.55
CA THR A 20 12.24 10.47 0.77
C THR A 20 10.95 9.87 1.30
N TRP A 21 9.80 10.18 0.68
CA TRP A 21 8.47 9.83 1.19
C TRP A 21 8.18 10.38 2.60
N GLU A 22 8.88 11.44 3.01
CA GLU A 22 8.65 12.08 4.30
C GLU A 22 7.45 13.02 4.25
N ALA A 23 6.54 12.86 5.21
CA ALA A 23 5.39 13.75 5.39
C ALA A 23 5.79 14.92 6.31
N ARG A 24 5.80 16.13 5.76
CA ARG A 24 5.99 17.37 6.51
C ARG A 24 4.66 18.12 6.65
N THR A 25 4.43 18.66 7.84
CA THR A 25 3.20 19.41 8.15
C THR A 25 3.54 20.88 8.30
N VAL A 26 2.90 21.74 7.49
CA VAL A 26 3.04 23.20 7.62
C VAL A 26 1.91 23.72 8.52
N PRO A 27 2.23 24.39 9.65
CA PRO A 27 1.25 24.86 10.62
C PRO A 27 0.32 25.98 10.09
N LYS A 28 -0.73 26.29 10.87
CA LYS A 28 -1.66 27.40 10.60
C LYS A 28 -0.88 28.72 10.58
N GLY A 29 -0.87 29.40 9.43
CA GLY A 29 -0.07 30.62 9.19
C GLY A 29 0.86 30.51 7.98
N GLY A 30 1.04 29.30 7.44
CA GLY A 30 2.02 29.05 6.39
C GLY A 30 3.44 29.04 6.96
N GLY A 31 4.37 28.49 6.19
CA GLY A 31 5.74 28.30 6.64
C GLY A 31 6.64 27.98 5.48
N ILE A 32 7.95 28.08 5.70
CA ILE A 32 8.94 27.67 4.73
C ILE A 32 9.01 26.14 4.75
N LEU A 33 8.94 25.50 3.58
CA LEU A 33 9.22 24.07 3.45
C LEU A 33 10.69 23.83 3.76
N GLU A 34 10.97 23.29 4.95
CA GLU A 34 12.32 22.88 5.34
C GLU A 34 12.77 21.69 4.48
N GLY A 35 13.77 21.92 3.63
CA GLY A 35 14.32 20.93 2.70
C GLY A 35 15.39 21.55 1.80
N MET A 36 16.16 20.72 1.09
CA MET A 36 17.10 21.22 0.08
C MET A 36 16.34 21.81 -1.11
N GLU A 37 16.96 22.72 -1.86
CA GLU A 37 16.33 23.41 -3.00
C GLU A 37 15.89 22.44 -4.12
N ASN A 38 16.46 21.23 -4.14
CA ASN A 38 16.10 20.12 -5.03
C ASN A 38 14.96 19.23 -4.52
N SER A 39 14.55 19.35 -3.25
CA SER A 39 13.47 18.54 -2.68
C SER A 39 12.13 18.91 -3.30
N ILE A 40 11.47 17.95 -3.94
CA ILE A 40 10.14 18.14 -4.54
C ILE A 40 9.06 17.66 -3.56
N TYR A 41 8.23 18.61 -3.11
CA TYR A 41 7.09 18.36 -2.24
C TYR A 41 5.78 18.34 -3.03
N ILE A 42 4.98 17.30 -2.85
CA ILE A 42 3.60 17.23 -3.32
C ILE A 42 2.67 17.65 -2.20
N ARG A 43 1.78 18.62 -2.46
CA ARG A 43 0.68 18.89 -1.54
C ARG A 43 -0.33 17.75 -1.59
N LEU A 44 -0.55 17.11 -0.45
CA LEU A 44 -1.58 16.09 -0.31
C LEU A 44 -2.96 16.77 -0.33
N PRO A 45 -3.87 16.41 -1.27
CA PRO A 45 -5.21 16.99 -1.36
C PRO A 45 -6.18 16.41 -0.34
N VAL A 46 -5.67 15.80 0.75
CA VAL A 46 -6.49 15.27 1.83
C VAL A 46 -6.63 16.33 2.93
N PRO A 47 -7.87 16.59 3.41
CA PRO A 47 -8.09 17.42 4.57
C PRO A 47 -7.24 16.96 5.76
N PRO A 48 -6.56 17.89 6.46
CA PRO A 48 -5.77 17.59 7.66
C PRO A 48 -6.45 16.69 8.68
N VAL A 49 -7.76 16.83 8.81
CA VAL A 49 -8.62 16.10 9.75
C VAL A 49 -8.73 14.61 9.40
N LEU A 50 -8.54 14.23 8.14
CA LEU A 50 -8.67 12.84 7.68
C LEU A 50 -7.38 12.04 7.84
N MET A 51 -6.22 12.69 8.03
CA MET A 51 -4.94 11.98 8.12
C MET A 51 -4.85 11.03 9.33
N PRO A 52 -5.33 11.39 10.54
CA PRO A 52 -5.40 10.46 11.67
C PRO A 52 -6.31 9.25 11.40
N PHE A 53 -7.41 9.44 10.67
CA PHE A 53 -8.30 8.33 10.30
C PHE A 53 -7.61 7.36 9.35
N LEU A 54 -6.78 7.85 8.43
CA LEU A 54 -6.01 6.98 7.56
C LEU A 54 -4.99 6.15 8.36
N GLY A 55 -4.31 6.77 9.33
CA GLY A 55 -3.43 6.05 10.26
C GLY A 55 -4.17 4.99 11.07
N ALA A 56 -5.32 5.33 11.67
CA ALA A 56 -6.14 4.39 12.42
C ALA A 56 -6.71 3.27 11.54
N PHE A 57 -7.13 3.60 10.31
CA PHE A 57 -7.65 2.63 9.35
C PHE A 57 -6.56 1.64 8.90
N LEU A 58 -5.38 2.14 8.52
CA LEU A 58 -4.25 1.28 8.15
C LEU A 58 -3.76 0.44 9.32
N GLY A 59 -3.69 1.02 10.52
CA GLY A 59 -3.35 0.29 11.75
C GLY A 59 -4.38 -0.78 12.10
N GLY A 60 -5.67 -0.47 12.00
CA GLY A 60 -6.75 -1.43 12.23
C GLY A 60 -6.74 -2.56 11.19
N LEU A 61 -6.53 -2.21 9.92
CA LEU A 61 -6.37 -3.19 8.85
C LEU A 61 -5.18 -4.11 9.13
N TYR A 62 -4.04 -3.57 9.57
CA TYR A 62 -2.88 -4.35 9.97
C TYR A 62 -3.22 -5.32 11.11
N VAL A 63 -3.79 -4.84 12.22
CA VAL A 63 -4.11 -5.69 13.39
C VAL A 63 -5.12 -6.79 13.06
N ILE A 64 -6.10 -6.52 12.18
CA ILE A 64 -7.13 -7.49 11.80
C ILE A 64 -6.63 -8.46 10.73
N PHE A 65 -5.97 -7.96 9.68
CA PHE A 65 -5.54 -8.82 8.56
C PHE A 65 -4.29 -9.62 8.87
N LEU A 66 -3.36 -9.13 9.69
CA LEU A 66 -2.14 -9.86 10.01
C LEU A 66 -2.38 -11.25 10.63
N PRO A 67 -3.29 -11.44 11.61
CA PRO A 67 -3.60 -12.78 12.12
C PRO A 67 -4.42 -13.62 11.14
N LEU A 68 -5.09 -13.01 10.15
CA LEU A 68 -5.93 -13.71 9.16
C LEU A 68 -5.16 -14.13 7.89
N ILE A 69 -4.14 -13.36 7.49
CA ILE A 69 -3.41 -13.61 6.24
C ILE A 69 -2.65 -14.93 6.29
N ALA A 70 -2.08 -15.29 7.46
CA ALA A 70 -1.33 -16.52 7.64
C ALA A 70 -2.19 -17.78 7.45
N PRO A 71 -3.33 -17.97 8.15
CA PRO A 71 -4.20 -19.11 7.91
C PRO A 71 -4.85 -19.07 6.51
N ALA A 72 -5.18 -17.87 5.98
CA ALA A 72 -5.71 -17.75 4.62
C ALA A 72 -4.72 -18.25 3.56
N LEU A 73 -3.45 -17.87 3.68
CA LEU A 73 -2.37 -18.35 2.79
C LEU A 73 -2.16 -19.86 2.93
N LEU A 74 -2.24 -20.40 4.15
CA LEU A 74 -2.11 -21.84 4.37
C LEU A 74 -3.23 -22.63 3.69
N VAL A 75 -4.49 -22.21 3.88
CA VAL A 75 -5.66 -22.83 3.23
C VAL A 75 -5.56 -22.71 1.70
N TRP A 76 -5.15 -21.54 1.20
CA TRP A 76 -4.96 -21.32 -0.24
C TRP A 76 -3.89 -22.24 -0.82
N LEU A 77 -2.74 -22.37 -0.16
CA LEU A 77 -1.65 -23.23 -0.60
C LEU A 77 -2.10 -24.70 -0.65
N LEU A 78 -2.81 -25.17 0.38
CA LEU A 78 -3.36 -26.52 0.43
C LEU A 78 -4.39 -26.76 -0.68
N GLY A 79 -5.30 -25.81 -0.91
CA GLY A 79 -6.29 -25.90 -1.99
C GLY A 79 -5.66 -25.92 -3.38
N VAL A 80 -4.67 -25.06 -3.64
CA VAL A 80 -3.94 -25.04 -4.91
C VAL A 80 -3.19 -26.35 -5.13
N LYS A 81 -2.55 -26.90 -4.09
CA LYS A 81 -1.82 -28.17 -4.17
C LYS A 81 -2.77 -29.34 -4.43
N ALA A 82 -3.90 -29.39 -3.73
CA ALA A 82 -4.94 -30.42 -3.95
C ALA A 82 -5.51 -30.37 -5.37
N ARG A 83 -5.79 -29.16 -5.89
CA ARG A 83 -6.29 -28.99 -7.27
C ARG A 83 -5.28 -29.43 -8.31
N LYS A 84 -4.00 -29.09 -8.16
CA LYS A 84 -2.93 -29.54 -9.07
C LYS A 84 -2.76 -31.06 -9.02
N GLY A 85 -2.78 -31.66 -7.82
CA GLY A 85 -2.75 -33.12 -7.65
C GLY A 85 -3.91 -33.82 -8.36
N LEU A 86 -5.13 -33.34 -8.14
CA LEU A 86 -6.34 -33.90 -8.77
C LEU A 86 -6.32 -33.76 -10.29
N MET A 87 -5.86 -32.63 -10.83
CA MET A 87 -5.71 -32.42 -12.26
C MET A 87 -4.65 -33.35 -12.86
N SER A 88 -3.52 -33.57 -12.18
CA SER A 88 -2.48 -34.48 -12.65
C SER A 88 -2.95 -35.94 -12.73
N VAL A 89 -3.77 -36.37 -11.77
CA VAL A 89 -4.40 -37.71 -11.75
C VAL A 89 -5.45 -37.83 -12.85
N LYS A 90 -6.30 -36.82 -13.02
CA LYS A 90 -7.33 -36.80 -14.07
C LYS A 90 -6.71 -36.81 -15.48
N VAL A 91 -5.62 -36.08 -15.70
CA VAL A 91 -4.90 -36.07 -16.98
C VAL A 91 -4.33 -37.46 -17.28
N ARG A 92 -3.64 -38.10 -16.32
CA ARG A 92 -3.14 -39.48 -16.47
C ARG A 92 -4.24 -40.50 -16.77
N LEU A 93 -5.40 -40.36 -16.13
CA LEU A 93 -6.55 -41.25 -16.36
C LEU A 93 -7.19 -41.07 -17.75
N LEU A 94 -7.23 -39.83 -18.26
CA LEU A 94 -7.78 -39.55 -19.61
C LEU A 94 -6.84 -40.01 -20.72
N GLU A 95 -5.53 -39.98 -20.48
CA GLU A 95 -4.51 -40.42 -21.41
C GLU A 95 -4.48 -41.96 -21.53
N GLY A 96 -4.59 -42.66 -20.40
CA GLY A 96 -4.73 -44.13 -20.37
C GLY A 96 -6.01 -44.67 -21.04
N ARG A 97 -7.04 -43.83 -21.20
CA ARG A 97 -8.32 -44.21 -21.84
C ARG A 97 -8.37 -43.93 -23.35
N ARG A 98 -7.36 -43.26 -23.92
CA ARG A 98 -7.24 -43.05 -25.38
C ARG A 98 -6.30 -44.04 -26.06
N GLY A 99 -5.53 -44.81 -25.29
CA GLY A 99 -4.59 -45.83 -25.79
C GLY A 99 -5.11 -47.27 -25.75
N ALA A 100 -6.39 -47.47 -25.40
CA ALA A 100 -7.11 -48.75 -25.43
C ALA A 100 -8.32 -48.61 -26.35
#